data_AF-A0A9N8JCM1-F1
#
_entry.id   AF-A0A9N8JCM1-F1
#
_cell.length_a   1.000
_cell.length_b   1.000
_cell.length_c   1.000
_cell.angle_alpha   90.00
_cell.angle_beta   90.00
_cell.angle_gamma   90.00
#
_symmetry.space_group_name_H-M   'P 1'
#
loop_
_entity.id
_entity.type
_entity.pdbx_description
1 polymer ?
#
loop_
_entity_poly.entity_id
_entity_poly.type
_entity_poly.pdbx_seq_one_letter_code
_entity_poly.pdbx_strand_id
1 'polypeptide(L)'
;MSWLERRNDAIQVNPNTVNDKHVDIAITVRGSDFYFAICAVMGCVALGTMAASAMKPRTDRIFFYITAAINMTACIAYFAMGSNLGWTPIDVEFQRSWSKVAGVNREIFYVRYIDW
;
A
#
# COMPACT_ATOMS: atom_id res chain seq x y z
N MET A 1 20.50 0.05 -22.59
CA MET A 1 19.10 0.36 -22.28
C MET A 1 18.97 0.75 -20.80
N SER A 2 19.49 1.92 -20.39
CA SER A 2 19.51 2.36 -18.98
C SER A 2 18.19 2.95 -18.48
N TRP A 3 17.20 3.13 -19.36
CA TRP A 3 15.91 3.75 -19.05
C TRP A 3 14.81 2.75 -18.65
N LEU A 4 15.07 1.43 -18.79
CA LEU A 4 14.21 0.34 -18.29
C LEU A 4 14.83 -0.32 -17.04
N GLU A 5 15.48 0.47 -16.19
CA GLU A 5 16.00 -0.02 -14.93
C GLU A 5 14.90 0.08 -13.87
N ARG A 6 14.63 -1.03 -13.15
CA ARG A 6 13.68 -1.02 -12.04
C ARG A 6 14.20 -0.07 -10.95
N ARG A 7 13.43 0.96 -10.66
CA ARG A 7 13.74 1.96 -9.62
C ARG A 7 12.54 2.08 -8.69
N ASN A 8 12.79 1.85 -7.42
CA ASN A 8 11.86 2.15 -6.34
C ASN A 8 12.68 2.70 -5.18
N ASP A 9 12.59 4.01 -5.03
CA ASP A 9 13.22 4.83 -4.00
C ASP A 9 12.22 5.23 -2.92
N ALA A 10 11.01 4.67 -2.90
CA ALA A 10 9.95 5.07 -1.98
C ALA A 10 10.36 4.98 -0.50
N ILE A 11 11.09 3.92 -0.13
CA ILE A 11 11.59 3.72 1.24
C ILE A 11 12.76 4.65 1.56
N GLN A 12 13.47 5.15 0.54
CA GLN A 12 14.51 6.16 0.72
C GLN A 12 13.89 7.55 0.92
N VAL A 13 12.83 7.86 0.17
CA VAL A 13 12.07 9.11 0.27
C VAL A 13 11.28 9.19 1.57
N ASN A 14 10.62 8.10 1.95
CA ASN A 14 9.85 7.95 3.18
C ASN A 14 10.55 6.91 4.08
N PRO A 15 11.51 7.35 4.91
CA PRO A 15 12.36 6.45 5.69
C PRO A 15 11.59 5.76 6.81
N ASN A 16 12.20 4.72 7.36
CA ASN A 16 11.60 3.89 8.42
C ASN A 16 11.71 4.53 9.83
N THR A 17 11.60 5.85 9.91
CA THR A 17 11.65 6.64 11.15
C THR A 17 10.44 7.55 11.22
N VAL A 18 9.64 7.41 12.28
CA VAL A 18 8.50 8.28 12.58
C VAL A 18 8.52 8.60 14.07
N ASN A 19 8.23 9.86 14.44
CA ASN A 19 8.21 10.33 15.84
C ASN A 19 9.49 9.94 16.62
N ASP A 20 10.66 10.21 16.03
CA ASP A 20 11.99 9.92 16.58
C ASP A 20 12.26 8.44 16.91
N LYS A 21 11.47 7.52 16.34
CA LYS A 21 11.66 6.07 16.48
C LYS A 21 11.94 5.45 15.12
N HIS A 22 13.14 4.92 14.96
CA HIS A 22 13.51 4.05 13.84
C HIS A 22 13.04 2.62 14.11
N VAL A 23 12.57 1.94 13.06
CA VAL A 23 12.05 0.58 13.17
C VAL A 23 13.01 -0.46 12.61
N ASP A 24 13.17 -1.58 13.29
CA ASP A 24 14.09 -2.65 12.88
C ASP A 24 13.45 -3.55 11.80
N ILE A 25 12.17 -3.85 11.97
CA ILE A 25 11.41 -4.72 11.07
C ILE A 25 10.51 -3.85 10.20
N ALA A 26 11.07 -3.42 9.07
CA ALA A 26 10.43 -2.57 8.09
C ALA A 26 10.03 -3.29 6.80
N ILE A 27 9.18 -2.65 6.01
CA ILE A 27 8.89 -3.06 4.64
C ILE A 27 10.19 -3.11 3.82
N THR A 28 10.27 -4.09 2.92
CA THR A 28 11.38 -4.18 1.96
C THR A 28 11.02 -3.49 0.65
N VAL A 29 12.02 -3.09 -0.15
CA VAL A 29 11.79 -2.55 -1.51
C VAL A 29 10.89 -3.49 -2.34
N ARG A 30 11.07 -4.81 -2.20
CA ARG A 30 10.23 -5.82 -2.85
C ARG A 30 8.78 -5.82 -2.33
N GLY A 31 8.59 -5.58 -1.04
CA GLY A 31 7.26 -5.41 -0.44
C GLY A 31 6.57 -4.13 -0.94
N SER A 32 7.32 -3.04 -1.02
CA SER A 32 6.84 -1.77 -1.59
C SER A 32 6.43 -1.94 -3.07
N ASP A 33 7.24 -2.61 -3.90
CA ASP A 33 6.90 -2.91 -5.29
C ASP A 33 5.60 -3.72 -5.41
N PHE A 34 5.41 -4.70 -4.51
CA PHE A 34 4.20 -5.51 -4.51
C PHE A 34 2.96 -4.68 -4.16
N TYR A 35 3.06 -3.76 -3.20
CA TYR A 35 1.96 -2.83 -2.92
C TYR A 35 1.70 -1.86 -4.06
N PHE A 36 2.72 -1.37 -4.76
CA PHE A 36 2.50 -0.57 -5.98
C PHE A 36 1.83 -1.38 -7.10
N ALA A 37 2.15 -2.67 -7.23
CA ALA A 37 1.44 -3.54 -8.16
C ALA A 37 -0.05 -3.68 -7.80
N ILE A 38 -0.38 -3.87 -6.52
CA ILE A 38 -1.77 -3.91 -6.05
C ILE A 38 -2.45 -2.56 -6.28
N CYS A 39 -1.80 -1.44 -5.96
CA CYS A 39 -2.28 -0.09 -6.25
C CYS A 39 -2.66 0.06 -7.73
N ALA A 40 -1.80 -0.36 -8.65
CA ALA A 40 -2.06 -0.30 -10.09
C ALA A 40 -3.29 -1.15 -10.48
N VAL A 41 -3.39 -2.39 -9.97
CA VAL A 41 -4.54 -3.26 -10.23
C VAL A 41 -5.84 -2.62 -9.72
N MET A 42 -5.85 -2.14 -8.47
CA MET A 42 -7.04 -1.52 -7.86
C MET A 42 -7.45 -0.25 -8.62
N GLY A 43 -6.50 0.61 -8.99
CA GLY A 43 -6.75 1.79 -9.81
C GLY A 43 -7.29 1.45 -11.20
N CYS A 44 -6.72 0.44 -11.87
CA CYS A 44 -7.21 -0.06 -13.16
C CYS A 44 -8.64 -0.60 -13.06
N VAL A 45 -8.96 -1.37 -12.02
CA VAL A 45 -10.31 -1.89 -11.79
C VAL A 45 -11.29 -0.75 -11.48
N ALA A 46 -10.90 0.23 -10.68
CA ALA A 46 -11.74 1.39 -10.37
C ALA A 46 -12.10 2.17 -11.65
N LEU A 47 -11.09 2.51 -12.46
CA LEU A 47 -11.27 3.23 -13.73
C LEU A 47 -12.05 2.39 -14.75
N GLY A 48 -11.73 1.10 -14.88
CA GLY A 48 -12.43 0.19 -15.78
C GLY A 48 -13.90 0.00 -15.42
N THR A 49 -14.21 -0.15 -14.13
CA THR A 49 -15.59 -0.24 -13.64
C THR A 49 -16.35 1.07 -13.90
N MET A 50 -15.71 2.21 -13.64
CA MET A 50 -16.31 3.51 -13.92
C MET A 50 -16.59 3.71 -15.42
N ALA A 51 -15.64 3.33 -16.29
CA ALA A 51 -15.81 3.36 -17.73
C ALA A 51 -16.93 2.43 -18.19
N ALA A 52 -17.00 1.19 -17.68
CA ALA A 52 -18.06 0.24 -17.99
C ALA A 52 -19.45 0.73 -17.56
N SER A 53 -19.54 1.54 -16.49
CA SER A 53 -20.80 2.15 -16.05
C SER A 53 -21.46 3.01 -17.13
N ALA A 54 -20.67 3.60 -18.04
CA ALA A 54 -21.18 4.41 -19.14
C ALA A 54 -22.04 3.61 -20.12
N MET A 55 -21.88 2.29 -20.18
CA MET A 55 -22.66 1.37 -21.02
C MET A 55 -24.05 1.04 -20.45
N LYS A 56 -24.39 1.53 -19.24
CA LYS A 56 -25.67 1.25 -18.57
C LYS A 56 -26.49 2.52 -18.32
N PRO A 57 -27.83 2.44 -18.28
CA PRO A 57 -28.67 3.56 -17.83
C PRO A 57 -28.28 4.02 -16.42
N ARG A 58 -28.48 5.30 -16.10
CA ARG A 58 -28.04 5.89 -14.82
C ARG A 58 -28.66 5.19 -13.60
N THR A 59 -29.87 4.65 -13.73
CA THR A 59 -30.59 3.90 -12.69
C THR A 59 -29.86 2.64 -12.24
N ASP A 60 -29.02 2.07 -13.10
CA ASP A 60 -28.42 0.74 -12.89
C ASP A 60 -26.94 0.84 -12.48
N ARG A 61 -26.43 2.07 -12.27
CA ARG A 61 -24.99 2.32 -12.05
C ARG A 61 -24.56 2.26 -10.59
N ILE A 62 -25.47 2.11 -9.64
CA ILE A 62 -25.14 2.19 -8.21
C ILE A 62 -24.04 1.20 -7.81
N PHE A 63 -24.13 -0.05 -8.28
CA PHE A 63 -23.10 -1.05 -8.00
C PHE A 63 -21.77 -0.73 -8.68
N PHE A 64 -21.79 -0.16 -9.89
CA PHE A 64 -20.55 0.31 -10.53
C PHE A 64 -19.86 1.40 -9.72
N TYR A 65 -20.63 2.34 -9.17
CA TYR A 65 -20.08 3.42 -8.35
C TYR A 65 -19.53 2.92 -7.02
N ILE A 66 -20.26 2.03 -6.34
CA ILE A 66 -19.79 1.41 -5.09
C ILE A 66 -18.51 0.60 -5.34
N THR A 67 -18.50 -0.25 -6.36
CA THR A 67 -17.31 -1.05 -6.72
C THR A 67 -16.13 -0.17 -7.10
N ALA A 68 -16.34 0.87 -7.91
CA ALA A 68 -15.27 1.80 -8.26
C ALA A 68 -14.76 2.59 -7.05
N ALA A 69 -15.64 3.02 -6.15
CA ALA A 69 -15.27 3.73 -4.93
C ALA A 69 -14.42 2.86 -4.01
N ILE A 70 -14.83 1.61 -3.74
CA ILE A 70 -14.07 0.67 -2.91
C ILE A 70 -12.69 0.39 -3.52
N ASN A 71 -12.61 0.14 -4.83
CA ASN A 71 -11.32 -0.07 -5.50
C ASN A 71 -10.45 1.20 -5.50
N MET A 72 -11.05 2.39 -5.57
CA MET A 72 -10.31 3.64 -5.48
C MET A 72 -9.74 3.87 -4.07
N THR A 73 -10.52 3.58 -3.02
CA THR A 73 -10.03 3.61 -1.63
C THR A 73 -8.85 2.65 -1.45
N ALA A 74 -8.99 1.41 -1.93
CA ALA A 74 -7.91 0.43 -1.91
C ALA A 74 -6.68 0.92 -2.69
N CYS A 75 -6.87 1.51 -3.88
CA CYS A 75 -5.78 2.10 -4.66
C CYS A 75 -4.97 3.11 -3.83
N ILE A 76 -5.66 4.02 -3.12
CA ILE A 76 -5.01 5.03 -2.26
C ILE A 76 -4.30 4.37 -1.06
N ALA A 77 -4.94 3.38 -0.41
CA ALA A 77 -4.35 2.68 0.73
C ALA A 77 -3.09 1.90 0.35
N TYR A 78 -3.12 1.17 -0.77
CA TYR A 78 -1.96 0.45 -1.29
C TYR A 78 -0.87 1.39 -1.83
N PHE A 79 -1.24 2.55 -2.39
CA PHE A 79 -0.27 3.60 -2.70
C PHE A 79 0.45 4.09 -1.45
N ALA A 80 -0.29 4.39 -0.38
CA ALA A 80 0.29 4.85 0.88
C ALA A 80 1.23 3.78 1.50
N MET A 81 0.79 2.52 1.58
CA MET A 81 1.65 1.43 2.08
C MET A 81 2.86 1.18 1.18
N GLY A 82 2.68 1.22 -0.14
CA GLY A 82 3.79 1.11 -1.11
C GLY A 82 4.79 2.25 -0.98
N SER A 83 4.30 3.43 -0.62
CA SER A 83 5.12 4.62 -0.37
C SER A 83 5.72 4.66 1.04
N ASN A 84 5.56 3.61 1.85
CA ASN A 84 5.98 3.56 3.25
C ASN A 84 5.36 4.65 4.14
N LEU A 85 4.09 4.97 3.91
CA LEU A 85 3.31 5.93 4.68
C LEU A 85 2.22 5.21 5.50
N GLY A 86 1.72 5.87 6.54
CA GLY A 86 0.54 5.38 7.26
C GLY A 86 0.83 4.19 8.17
N TRP A 87 1.99 4.18 8.82
CA TRP A 87 2.42 3.17 9.78
C TRP A 87 2.89 3.78 11.11
N THR A 88 3.02 2.93 12.13
CA THR A 88 3.54 3.30 13.46
C THR A 88 4.50 2.23 13.99
N PRO A 89 5.56 2.59 14.74
CA PRO A 89 6.49 1.63 15.34
C PRO A 89 5.89 1.00 16.60
N ILE A 90 5.86 -0.33 16.65
CA ILE A 90 5.33 -1.10 17.79
C ILE A 90 6.35 -2.18 18.20
N ASP A 91 6.65 -2.28 19.49
CA ASP A 91 7.53 -3.31 20.03
C ASP A 91 6.93 -4.71 19.85
N VAL A 92 7.76 -5.69 19.49
CA VAL A 92 7.33 -7.07 19.32
C VAL A 92 7.35 -7.81 20.66
N GLU A 93 6.25 -8.49 20.98
CA GLU A 93 6.12 -9.34 22.18
C GLU A 93 7.21 -10.43 22.22
N PHE A 94 7.42 -11.10 21.08
CA PHE A 94 8.34 -12.22 20.95
C PHE A 94 9.51 -11.84 20.06
N GLN A 95 10.60 -11.41 20.69
CA GLN A 95 11.84 -11.11 20.00
C GLN A 95 12.45 -12.41 19.44
N ARG A 96 12.77 -12.39 18.16
CA ARG A 96 13.40 -13.51 17.46
C ARG A 96 14.82 -13.13 17.09
N SER A 97 15.76 -14.06 17.28
CA SER A 97 17.16 -13.91 16.88
C SER A 97 17.42 -14.30 15.42
N TRP A 98 16.39 -14.68 14.67
CA TRP A 98 16.55 -15.17 13.30
C TRP A 98 16.76 -14.01 12.32
N SER A 99 17.75 -14.13 11.43
CA SER A 99 18.29 -13.01 10.64
C SER A 99 17.29 -12.31 9.71
N LYS A 100 16.18 -12.96 9.35
CA LYS A 100 15.18 -12.38 8.43
C LYS A 100 14.15 -11.49 9.13
N VAL A 101 13.98 -11.64 10.44
CA VAL A 101 12.99 -10.90 11.24
C VAL A 101 13.57 -10.72 12.65
N ALA A 102 14.65 -9.94 12.75
CA ALA A 102 15.29 -9.58 14.00
C ALA A 102 15.03 -8.10 14.28
N GLY A 103 14.82 -7.74 15.55
CA GLY A 103 14.51 -6.38 15.94
C GLY A 103 13.66 -6.31 17.21
N VAL A 104 13.63 -5.13 17.82
CA VAL A 104 12.81 -4.81 19.00
C VAL A 104 11.43 -4.35 18.57
N ASN A 105 11.32 -3.65 17.45
CA ASN A 105 10.08 -3.04 16.97
C ASN A 105 9.80 -3.33 15.48
N ARG A 106 8.53 -3.18 15.08
CA ARG A 106 8.05 -3.43 13.71
C ARG A 106 7.12 -2.34 13.23
N GLU A 107 7.06 -2.19 11.92
CA GLU A 107 6.08 -1.32 11.27
C GLU A 107 4.70 -1.98 11.33
N ILE A 108 3.72 -1.22 11.81
CA ILE A 108 2.31 -1.59 11.70
C ILE A 108 1.62 -0.55 10.82
N PHE A 109 1.27 -0.95 9.60
CA PHE A 109 0.49 -0.13 8.67
C PHE A 109 -0.96 0.01 9.16
N TYR A 110 -1.24 1.08 9.89
CA TYR A 110 -2.60 1.38 10.34
C TYR A 110 -3.51 1.76 9.16
N VAL A 111 -2.96 2.28 8.05
CA VAL A 111 -3.72 2.59 6.83
C VAL A 111 -4.48 1.37 6.28
N ARG A 112 -3.95 0.16 6.46
CA ARG A 112 -4.66 -1.07 6.09
C ARG A 112 -6.00 -1.22 6.82
N TYR A 113 -6.06 -0.81 8.08
CA TYR A 113 -7.27 -0.87 8.90
C TYR A 113 -8.22 0.30 8.65
N ILE A 114 -7.78 1.33 7.91
CA ILE A 114 -8.66 2.41 7.44
C ILE A 114 -9.36 1.98 6.13
N ASP A 115 -8.69 1.16 5.31
CA ASP A 115 -9.25 0.59 4.08
C ASP A 115 -10.31 -0.49 4.34
N TRP A 116 -10.05 -1.35 5.34
CA TRP A 116 -10.93 -2.48 5.73
C TRP A 116 -12.10 -2.04 6.62
#